data_AF-W1Y2J5-F1
#
_entry.id   AF-W1Y2J5-F1
#
_cell.length_a   1.000
_cell.length_b   1.000
_cell.length_c   1.000
_cell.angle_alpha   90.00
_cell.angle_beta   90.00
_cell.angle_gamma   90.00
#
_symmetry.space_group_name_H-M   'P 1'
#
loop_
_entity.id
_entity.type
_entity.pdbx_description
1 polymer ?
#
loop_
_entity_poly.entity_id
_entity_poly.type
_entity_poly.pdbx_seq_one_letter_code
_entity_poly.pdbx_strand_id
1 'polypeptide(L)'
;LIDIAGAFYFINSFIINGKSSNSGINSKSLKEFEDKLENINSYSERFSDVTILHQDFRDVIMSFNSKSTLLYLDSPYIDTQGYNVSFEDQEFYDMVDLLHEFQGKWIFSCRCSLKKYRYKAEMAKTVNDERYFFDKLGRLANFLSSFRFRGYYATTITLRKSADGYSDEELMITNFEFIHKNAKKFDELYIEYVSEYDLY
;
A
#
# COMPACT_ATOMS: atom_id res chain seq x y z
N LEU A 1 24.47 17.74 7.44
CA LEU A 1 23.31 17.26 6.64
C LEU A 1 23.74 16.22 5.62
N ILE A 2 24.70 16.51 4.74
CA ILE A 2 25.20 15.54 3.75
C ILE A 2 25.81 14.28 4.37
N ASP A 3 26.53 14.40 5.48
CA ASP A 3 27.13 13.25 6.17
C ASP A 3 26.07 12.31 6.78
N ILE A 4 24.98 12.89 7.30
CA ILE A 4 23.85 12.13 7.84
C ILE A 4 23.13 11.38 6.71
N ALA A 5 22.91 12.04 5.57
CA ALA A 5 22.31 11.42 4.40
C ALA A 5 23.20 10.30 3.82
N GLY A 6 24.51 10.54 3.73
CA GLY A 6 25.49 9.53 3.30
C GLY A 6 25.53 8.32 4.24
N ALA A 7 25.54 8.56 5.56
CA ALA A 7 25.47 7.50 6.56
C ALA A 7 24.16 6.71 6.48
N PHE A 8 23.02 7.39 6.32
CA PHE A 8 21.73 6.75 6.13
C PHE A 8 21.71 5.87 4.87
N TYR A 9 22.18 6.39 3.73
CA TYR A 9 22.24 5.66 2.48
C TYR A 9 23.16 4.43 2.58
N PHE A 10 24.33 4.59 3.20
CA PHE A 10 25.26 3.48 3.46
C PHE A 10 24.61 2.40 4.33
N ILE A 11 24.09 2.74 5.51
CA ILE A 11 23.49 1.76 6.44
C ILE A 11 22.32 1.00 5.80
N ASN A 12 21.46 1.69 5.05
CA ASN A 12 20.31 1.08 4.40
C ASN A 12 20.68 0.20 3.20
N SER A 13 21.91 0.32 2.68
CA SER A 13 22.39 -0.51 1.57
C SER A 13 22.75 -1.94 1.98
N PHE A 14 22.90 -2.21 3.29
CA PHE A 14 23.29 -3.51 3.84
C PHE A 14 22.19 -4.17 4.70
N ILE A 15 20.93 -3.85 4.40
CA ILE A 15 19.77 -4.42 5.09
C ILE A 15 19.61 -5.91 4.77
N ILE A 16 19.49 -6.75 5.81
CA ILE A 16 19.09 -8.16 5.71
C ILE A 16 17.69 -8.29 6.32
N ASN A 17 16.74 -8.89 5.58
CA ASN A 17 15.36 -9.13 6.04
C ASN A 17 14.66 -7.87 6.60
N GLY A 18 14.88 -6.71 5.96
CA GLY A 18 14.26 -5.45 6.38
C GLY A 18 14.90 -4.79 7.61
N LYS A 19 16.02 -5.31 8.13
CA LYS A 19 16.77 -4.72 9.24
C LYS A 19 18.22 -4.44 8.88
N SER A 20 18.75 -3.31 9.31
CA SER A 20 20.18 -3.03 9.21
C SER A 20 20.96 -3.99 10.10
N SER A 21 22.01 -4.62 9.56
CA SER A 21 22.87 -5.52 10.32
C SER A 21 24.30 -5.43 9.83
N ASN A 22 25.27 -5.37 10.75
CA ASN A 22 26.69 -5.44 10.41
C ASN A 22 27.07 -6.77 9.74
N SER A 23 26.29 -7.84 9.96
CA SER A 23 26.45 -9.11 9.26
C SER A 23 26.08 -9.04 7.77
N GLY A 24 25.42 -7.96 7.34
CA GLY A 24 25.11 -7.67 5.94
C GLY A 24 26.28 -7.13 5.14
N ILE A 25 27.36 -6.73 5.80
CA ILE A 25 28.55 -6.16 5.16
C ILE A 25 29.55 -7.27 4.88
N ASN A 26 29.70 -7.61 3.60
CA ASN A 26 30.73 -8.49 3.06
C ASN A 26 31.25 -7.94 1.72
N SER A 27 32.34 -8.49 1.20
CA SER A 27 33.00 -7.99 -0.01
C SER A 27 32.06 -7.89 -1.23
N LYS A 28 31.10 -8.82 -1.35
CA LYS A 28 30.12 -8.80 -2.44
C LYS A 28 29.13 -7.64 -2.27
N SER A 29 28.50 -7.51 -1.10
CA SER A 29 27.55 -6.43 -0.82
C SER A 29 28.20 -5.04 -0.89
N LEU A 30 29.48 -4.93 -0.54
CA LEU A 30 30.22 -3.68 -0.64
C LEU A 30 30.45 -3.30 -2.10
N LYS A 31 30.81 -4.27 -2.95
CA LYS A 31 30.91 -4.06 -4.39
C LYS A 31 29.58 -3.64 -5.00
N GLU A 32 28.48 -4.29 -4.61
CA GLU A 32 27.13 -3.90 -5.04
C GLU A 32 26.74 -2.49 -4.58
N PHE A 33 27.17 -2.06 -3.40
CA PHE A 33 26.99 -0.69 -2.93
C PHE A 33 27.77 0.31 -3.79
N GLU A 34 29.05 0.04 -4.07
CA GLU A 34 29.88 0.87 -4.95
C GLU A 34 29.25 1.04 -6.33
N ASP A 35 28.79 -0.06 -6.93
CA ASP A 35 28.14 -0.04 -8.24
C ASP A 35 26.83 0.78 -8.21
N LYS A 36 26.11 0.78 -7.07
CA LYS A 36 24.91 1.59 -6.89
C LYS A 36 25.18 3.08 -6.70
N LEU A 37 26.38 3.49 -6.28
CA LEU A 37 26.73 4.91 -6.16
C LEU A 37 26.64 5.63 -7.50
N GLU A 38 26.90 4.93 -8.61
CA GLU A 38 26.74 5.47 -9.96
C GLU A 38 25.30 5.89 -10.26
N ASN A 39 24.30 5.24 -9.62
CA ASN A 39 22.89 5.58 -9.79
C ASN A 39 22.50 6.91 -9.14
N ILE A 40 23.32 7.46 -8.22
CA ILE A 40 23.02 8.73 -7.54
C ILE A 40 22.84 9.86 -8.54
N ASN A 41 23.66 9.91 -9.59
CA ASN A 41 23.54 10.91 -10.64
C ASN A 41 22.20 10.79 -11.38
N SER A 42 21.81 9.56 -11.74
CA SER A 42 20.51 9.29 -12.38
C SER A 42 19.34 9.67 -11.47
N TYR A 43 19.42 9.40 -10.17
CA TYR A 43 18.40 9.85 -9.21
C TYR A 43 18.36 11.36 -9.12
N SER A 44 19.51 12.04 -9.05
CA SER A 44 19.58 13.50 -9.01
C SER A 44 18.91 14.14 -10.24
N GLU A 45 19.14 13.59 -11.43
CA GLU A 45 18.50 14.06 -12.66
C GLU A 45 16.98 13.86 -12.62
N ARG A 46 16.51 12.68 -12.19
CA ARG A 46 15.07 12.38 -12.07
C ARG A 46 14.37 13.24 -11.02
N PHE A 47 15.08 13.65 -9.98
CA PHE A 47 14.55 14.45 -8.88
C PHE A 47 14.72 15.97 -9.11
N SER A 48 15.28 16.38 -10.24
CA SER A 48 15.56 17.80 -10.55
C SER A 48 14.31 18.68 -10.53
N ASP A 49 13.13 18.11 -10.81
CA ASP A 49 11.83 18.79 -10.78
C ASP A 49 10.87 18.16 -9.74
N VAL A 50 11.43 17.58 -8.67
CA VAL A 50 10.66 16.94 -7.60
C VAL A 50 10.76 17.77 -6.33
N THR A 51 9.59 18.11 -5.77
CA THR A 51 9.50 18.66 -4.41
C THR A 51 9.32 17.51 -3.42
N ILE A 52 10.22 17.42 -2.44
CA ILE A 52 10.12 16.46 -1.34
C ILE A 52 9.59 17.16 -0.09
N LEU A 53 8.51 16.63 0.48
CA LEU A 53 7.89 17.15 1.70
C LEU A 53 7.95 16.10 2.80
N HIS A 54 8.25 16.55 4.02
CA HIS A 54 8.14 15.76 5.24
C HIS A 54 7.04 16.38 6.11
N GLN A 55 5.80 15.99 5.85
CA GLN A 55 4.58 16.56 6.42
C GLN A 55 3.52 15.47 6.60
N ASP A 56 2.48 15.76 7.39
CA ASP A 56 1.31 14.89 7.48
C ASP A 56 0.61 14.80 6.12
N PHE A 57 0.08 13.62 5.79
CA PHE A 57 -0.56 13.39 4.50
C PHE A 57 -1.79 14.30 4.28
N ARG A 58 -2.48 14.68 5.36
CA ARG A 58 -3.65 15.55 5.29
C ARG A 58 -3.28 16.91 4.70
N ASP A 59 -2.20 17.50 5.21
CA ASP A 59 -1.70 18.80 4.76
C ASP A 59 -1.23 18.75 3.30
N VAL A 60 -0.54 17.66 2.93
CA VAL A 60 -0.06 17.46 1.56
C VAL A 60 -1.24 17.33 0.59
N ILE A 61 -2.19 16.44 0.86
CA ILE A 61 -3.34 16.21 -0.04
C ILE A 61 -4.15 17.50 -0.21
N MET A 62 -4.41 18.23 0.88
CA MET A 62 -5.14 19.51 0.80
C MET A 62 -4.38 20.56 -0.02
N SER A 63 -3.06 20.67 0.16
CA SER A 63 -2.22 21.67 -0.54
C SER A 63 -2.13 21.44 -2.04
N PHE A 64 -2.26 20.19 -2.49
CA PHE A 64 -2.19 19.81 -3.91
C PHE A 64 -3.56 19.43 -4.50
N ASN A 65 -4.66 19.71 -3.81
CA ASN A 65 -6.01 19.43 -4.30
C ASN A 65 -6.39 20.38 -5.45
N SER A 66 -6.17 19.93 -6.68
CA SER A 66 -6.50 20.67 -7.89
C SER A 66 -6.99 19.74 -9.00
N LYS A 67 -7.81 20.25 -9.92
CA LYS A 67 -8.30 19.50 -11.08
C LYS A 67 -7.19 18.95 -12.00
N SER A 68 -6.02 19.58 -11.99
CA SER A 68 -4.85 19.17 -12.79
C SER A 68 -3.95 18.16 -12.06
N THR A 69 -4.21 17.85 -10.79
CA THR A 69 -3.38 16.93 -10.00
C THR A 69 -3.82 15.49 -10.24
N LEU A 70 -2.85 14.59 -10.43
CA LEU A 70 -3.01 13.16 -10.22
C LEU A 70 -2.32 12.78 -8.91
N LEU A 71 -3.09 12.23 -7.98
CA LEU A 71 -2.65 11.80 -6.67
C LEU A 71 -2.50 10.27 -6.64
N TYR A 72 -1.32 9.75 -6.29
CA TYR A 72 -1.11 8.32 -6.05
C TYR A 72 -0.85 8.08 -4.57
N LEU A 73 -1.67 7.25 -3.92
CA LEU A 73 -1.53 6.88 -2.52
C LEU A 73 -1.12 5.42 -2.37
N ASP A 74 -0.01 5.21 -1.67
CA ASP A 74 0.46 3.92 -1.17
C ASP A 74 0.64 4.03 0.35
N SER A 75 -0.49 4.15 1.07
CA SER A 75 -0.48 4.26 2.53
C SER A 75 -0.01 2.96 3.15
N PRO A 76 0.36 2.95 4.45
CA PRO A 76 0.38 1.71 5.22
C PRO A 76 -0.91 0.93 4.98
N TYR A 77 -0.83 -0.39 4.76
CA TYR A 77 -2.02 -1.18 4.50
C TYR A 77 -2.74 -1.52 5.81
N ILE A 78 -4.07 -1.38 5.79
CA ILE A 78 -4.91 -1.73 6.93
C ILE A 78 -4.58 -3.14 7.41
N ASP A 79 -4.51 -3.28 8.72
CA ASP A 79 -4.29 -4.56 9.40
C ASP A 79 -2.98 -5.29 9.08
N THR A 80 -2.04 -4.65 8.39
CA THR A 80 -0.75 -5.22 8.01
C THR A 80 0.34 -4.82 9.00
N GLN A 81 1.11 -5.81 9.46
CA GLN A 81 2.26 -5.60 10.33
C GLN A 81 3.49 -5.21 9.48
N GLY A 82 4.33 -4.31 9.97
CA GLY A 82 5.65 -4.02 9.36
C GLY A 82 6.01 -2.56 9.15
N TYR A 83 5.12 -1.62 9.48
CA TYR A 83 5.43 -0.19 9.47
C TYR A 83 5.92 0.24 10.86
N ASN A 84 6.97 1.06 10.91
CA ASN A 84 7.54 1.57 12.17
C ASN A 84 6.71 2.72 12.79
N VAL A 85 5.61 3.11 12.13
CA VAL A 85 4.70 4.17 12.54
C VAL A 85 3.29 3.57 12.59
N SER A 86 2.56 3.87 13.67
CA SER A 86 1.14 3.50 13.80
C SER A 86 0.33 4.30 12.78
N PHE A 87 -0.45 3.59 11.97
CA PHE A 87 -1.47 4.16 11.09
C PHE A 87 -2.77 3.46 11.46
N GLU A 88 -3.57 4.12 12.29
CA GLU A 88 -4.76 3.54 12.90
C GLU A 88 -5.99 3.77 12.02
N ASP A 89 -7.14 3.27 12.48
CA ASP A 89 -8.39 3.35 11.71
C ASP A 89 -8.78 4.79 11.40
N GLN A 90 -8.50 5.75 12.29
CA GLN A 90 -8.83 7.15 12.05
C GLN A 90 -8.03 7.75 10.89
N GLU A 91 -6.74 7.45 10.77
CA GLU A 91 -5.94 7.92 9.62
C GLU A 91 -6.47 7.37 8.29
N PHE A 92 -6.96 6.12 8.29
CA PHE A 92 -7.60 5.54 7.11
C PHE A 92 -8.90 6.26 6.74
N TYR A 93 -9.75 6.59 7.72
CA TYR A 93 -10.99 7.30 7.45
C TYR A 93 -10.76 8.75 6.99
N ASP A 94 -9.83 9.46 7.63
CA ASP A 94 -9.44 10.81 7.21
C ASP A 94 -8.89 10.83 5.78
N MET A 95 -8.10 9.82 5.42
CA MET A 95 -7.62 9.64 4.05
C MET A 95 -8.77 9.44 3.06
N VAL A 96 -9.75 8.60 3.39
CA VAL A 96 -10.91 8.35 2.53
C VAL A 96 -11.74 9.63 2.34
N ASP A 97 -11.96 10.40 3.40
CA ASP A 97 -12.67 11.68 3.32
C ASP A 97 -11.93 12.69 2.44
N LEU A 98 -10.61 12.76 2.51
CA LEU A 98 -9.82 13.60 1.61
C LEU A 98 -9.90 13.14 0.15
N LEU A 99 -9.89 11.82 -0.12
CA LEU A 99 -10.07 11.30 -1.48
C LEU A 99 -11.47 11.59 -2.02
N HIS A 100 -12.47 11.61 -1.16
CA HIS A 100 -13.84 11.97 -1.52
C HIS A 100 -13.96 13.43 -1.97
N GLU A 101 -13.21 14.34 -1.35
CA GLU A 101 -13.21 15.77 -1.64
C GLU A 101 -12.15 16.20 -2.68
N PHE A 102 -11.31 15.26 -3.13
CA PHE A 102 -10.25 15.55 -4.07
C PHE A 102 -10.79 15.88 -5.46
N GLN A 103 -10.50 17.07 -5.97
CA GLN A 103 -10.96 17.59 -7.26
C GLN A 103 -10.22 16.98 -8.45
N GLY A 104 -8.98 16.56 -8.23
CA GLY A 104 -8.14 15.93 -9.23
C GLY A 104 -8.47 14.46 -9.45
N LYS A 105 -7.58 13.77 -10.15
CA LYS A 105 -7.64 12.30 -10.27
C LYS A 105 -6.87 11.69 -9.12
N TRP A 106 -7.30 10.52 -8.64
CA TRP A 106 -6.52 9.77 -7.66
C TRP A 106 -6.55 8.27 -7.91
N ILE A 107 -5.48 7.63 -7.44
CA ILE A 107 -5.28 6.19 -7.42
C ILE A 107 -4.89 5.83 -5.99
N PHE A 108 -5.67 4.97 -5.36
CA PHE A 108 -5.38 4.43 -4.03
C PHE A 108 -5.02 2.95 -4.15
N SER A 109 -3.81 2.62 -3.68
CA SER A 109 -3.24 1.28 -3.62
C SER A 109 -3.52 0.68 -2.25
N CYS A 110 -4.18 -0.48 -2.20
CA CYS A 110 -4.45 -1.19 -0.96
C CYS A 110 -4.24 -2.69 -1.13
N ARG A 111 -3.46 -3.31 -0.25
CA ARG A 111 -3.39 -4.78 -0.22
C ARG A 111 -4.69 -5.37 0.28
N CYS A 112 -5.44 -5.96 -0.66
CA CYS A 112 -6.64 -6.70 -0.34
C CYS A 112 -6.27 -8.11 0.12
N SER A 113 -6.16 -8.28 1.44
CA SER A 113 -5.86 -9.59 2.05
C SER A 113 -7.11 -10.45 2.27
N LEU A 114 -8.27 -10.13 1.67
CA LEU A 114 -9.53 -10.82 1.97
C LEU A 114 -9.44 -12.34 1.75
N LYS A 115 -8.98 -12.77 0.56
CA LYS A 115 -8.70 -14.18 0.24
C LYS A 115 -7.78 -14.84 1.26
N LYS A 116 -6.74 -14.12 1.69
CA LYS A 116 -5.73 -14.61 2.62
C LYS A 116 -6.27 -14.76 4.03
N TYR A 117 -7.01 -13.77 4.53
CA TYR A 117 -7.58 -13.83 5.87
C TYR A 117 -8.65 -14.90 5.95
N ARG A 118 -9.50 -15.04 4.93
CA ARG A 118 -10.46 -16.14 4.88
C ARG A 118 -9.80 -17.51 4.83
N TYR A 119 -8.86 -17.73 3.90
CA TYR A 119 -8.13 -18.99 3.83
C TYR A 119 -7.46 -19.34 5.17
N LYS A 120 -6.87 -18.35 5.85
CA LYS A 120 -6.28 -18.55 7.17
C LYS A 120 -7.31 -18.82 8.27
N ALA A 121 -8.50 -18.21 8.20
CA ALA A 121 -9.61 -18.50 9.10
C ALA A 121 -10.09 -19.94 8.93
N GLU A 122 -10.31 -20.39 7.69
CA GLU A 122 -10.75 -21.76 7.36
C GLU A 122 -9.71 -22.82 7.75
N MET A 123 -8.42 -22.48 7.66
CA MET A 123 -7.31 -23.36 8.07
C MET A 123 -6.90 -23.21 9.54
N ALA A 124 -7.62 -22.38 10.31
CA ALA A 124 -7.29 -22.13 11.70
C ALA A 124 -7.43 -23.40 12.53
N LYS A 125 -6.42 -23.68 13.37
CA LYS A 125 -6.42 -24.86 14.25
C LYS A 125 -7.15 -24.61 15.57
N THR A 126 -7.43 -23.35 15.89
CA THR A 126 -8.06 -22.93 17.13
C THR A 126 -9.14 -21.90 16.86
N VAL A 127 -10.18 -21.88 17.69
CA VAL A 127 -11.28 -20.90 17.63
C VAL A 127 -10.75 -19.46 17.79
N ASN A 128 -9.69 -19.27 18.58
CA ASN A 128 -9.08 -17.95 18.77
C ASN A 128 -8.38 -17.46 17.50
N ASP A 129 -7.67 -18.33 16.78
CA ASP A 129 -7.03 -17.99 15.51
C ASP A 129 -8.07 -17.70 14.43
N GLU A 130 -9.12 -18.52 14.36
CA GLU A 130 -10.24 -18.32 13.45
C GLU A 130 -10.89 -16.94 13.66
N ARG A 131 -11.25 -16.63 14.91
CA ARG A 131 -11.83 -15.35 15.29
C ARG A 131 -10.91 -14.17 14.94
N TYR A 132 -9.61 -14.30 15.22
CA TYR A 132 -8.63 -13.27 14.88
C TYR A 132 -8.63 -12.95 13.36
N PHE A 133 -8.71 -13.95 12.49
CA PHE A 133 -8.75 -13.73 11.05
C PHE A 133 -10.09 -13.18 10.56
N PHE A 134 -11.22 -13.59 11.15
CA PHE A 134 -12.52 -12.99 10.84
C PHE A 134 -12.62 -11.53 11.28
N ASP A 135 -12.06 -11.17 12.45
CA ASP A 135 -12.01 -9.78 12.91
C ASP A 135 -11.22 -8.90 11.91
N LYS A 136 -10.07 -9.40 11.43
CA LYS A 136 -9.27 -8.75 10.38
C LYS A 136 -10.03 -8.61 9.05
N LEU A 137 -10.78 -9.64 8.68
CA LEU A 137 -11.61 -9.65 7.47
C LEU A 137 -12.73 -8.60 7.56
N GLY A 138 -13.43 -8.54 8.69
CA GLY A 138 -14.51 -7.58 8.96
C GLY A 138 -14.01 -6.13 9.00
N ARG A 139 -12.85 -5.86 9.63
CA ARG A 139 -12.24 -4.52 9.61
C ARG A 139 -11.92 -4.05 8.19
N LEU A 140 -11.30 -4.90 7.38
CA LEU A 140 -10.98 -4.57 5.99
C LEU A 140 -12.27 -4.33 5.16
N ALA A 141 -13.30 -5.16 5.33
CA ALA A 141 -14.58 -4.95 4.65
C ALA A 141 -15.26 -3.64 5.07
N ASN A 142 -15.27 -3.33 6.36
CA ASN A 142 -15.81 -2.07 6.88
C ASN A 142 -15.07 -0.85 6.32
N PHE A 143 -13.74 -0.89 6.26
CA PHE A 143 -12.95 0.17 5.63
C PHE A 143 -13.28 0.32 4.13
N LEU A 144 -13.32 -0.79 3.39
CA LEU A 144 -13.65 -0.77 1.95
C LEU A 144 -15.08 -0.27 1.70
N SER A 145 -16.00 -0.47 2.64
CA SER A 145 -17.37 0.02 2.53
C SER A 145 -17.46 1.55 2.39
N SER A 146 -16.45 2.29 2.88
CA SER A 146 -16.40 3.75 2.80
C SER A 146 -16.26 4.28 1.36
N PHE A 147 -15.83 3.44 0.41
CA PHE A 147 -15.71 3.81 -1.01
C PHE A 147 -16.99 3.56 -1.83
N ARG A 148 -18.03 3.00 -1.22
CA ARG A 148 -19.26 2.60 -1.91
C ARG A 148 -20.12 3.78 -2.35
N PHE A 149 -20.95 3.54 -3.38
CA PHE A 149 -21.96 4.47 -3.89
C PHE A 149 -21.40 5.82 -4.37
N ARG A 150 -20.11 5.87 -4.70
CA ARG A 150 -19.44 7.07 -5.24
C ARG A 150 -19.16 6.98 -6.74
N GLY A 151 -19.47 5.84 -7.37
CA GLY A 151 -19.20 5.61 -8.79
C GLY A 151 -17.71 5.38 -9.11
N TYR A 152 -16.89 5.09 -8.09
CA TYR A 152 -15.48 4.74 -8.23
C TYR A 152 -15.28 3.46 -9.02
N TYR A 153 -14.06 3.28 -9.48
CA TYR A 153 -13.61 2.12 -10.23
C TYR A 153 -12.57 1.37 -9.40
N ALA A 154 -12.45 0.09 -9.68
CA ALA A 154 -11.50 -0.77 -9.00
C ALA A 154 -10.94 -1.83 -9.92
N THR A 155 -9.70 -2.23 -9.67
CA THR A 155 -9.13 -3.42 -10.28
C THR A 155 -8.15 -4.10 -9.34
N THR A 156 -8.00 -5.40 -9.54
CA THR A 156 -7.04 -6.20 -8.78
C THR A 156 -5.84 -6.53 -9.66
N ILE A 157 -4.64 -6.24 -9.15
CA ILE A 157 -3.36 -6.56 -9.78
C ILE A 157 -2.71 -7.71 -9.01
N THR A 158 -2.31 -8.76 -9.72
CA THR A 158 -1.55 -9.87 -9.14
C THR A 158 -0.09 -9.49 -9.03
N LEU A 159 0.44 -9.39 -7.82
CA LEU A 159 1.85 -9.08 -7.54
C LEU A 159 2.73 -10.33 -7.64
N ARG A 160 2.27 -11.45 -7.05
CA ARG A 160 2.99 -12.72 -7.04
C ARG A 160 2.01 -13.89 -7.01
N LYS A 161 2.35 -14.98 -7.69
CA LYS A 161 1.69 -16.27 -7.52
C LYS A 161 2.56 -17.17 -6.65
N SER A 162 1.97 -17.68 -5.58
CA SER A 162 2.56 -18.68 -4.69
C SER A 162 2.35 -20.08 -5.27
N ALA A 163 3.25 -21.00 -4.94
CA ALA A 163 3.24 -22.36 -5.48
C ALA A 163 2.03 -23.20 -5.03
N ASP A 164 1.36 -22.78 -3.95
CA ASP A 164 0.13 -23.34 -3.40
C ASP A 164 -1.15 -22.83 -4.11
N GLY A 165 -1.01 -22.00 -5.15
CA GLY A 165 -2.12 -21.43 -5.90
C GLY A 165 -2.64 -20.10 -5.36
N TYR A 166 -2.11 -19.60 -4.24
CA TYR A 166 -2.47 -18.29 -3.69
C TYR A 166 -1.80 -17.14 -4.48
N SER A 167 -2.54 -16.09 -4.81
CA SER A 167 -2.00 -14.84 -5.38
C SER A 167 -1.95 -13.71 -4.35
N ASP A 168 -0.78 -13.10 -4.17
CA ASP A 168 -0.68 -11.79 -3.54
C ASP A 168 -1.31 -10.78 -4.50
N GLU A 169 -2.40 -10.17 -4.06
CA GLU A 169 -3.23 -9.26 -4.85
C GLU A 169 -3.24 -7.87 -4.23
N GLU A 170 -3.20 -6.87 -5.09
CA GLU A 170 -3.32 -5.47 -4.71
C GLU A 170 -4.56 -4.89 -5.39
N LEU A 171 -5.40 -4.24 -4.59
CA LEU A 171 -6.60 -3.55 -5.04
C LEU A 171 -6.24 -2.09 -5.33
N MET A 172 -6.45 -1.70 -6.57
CA MET A 172 -6.37 -0.31 -7.00
C MET A 172 -7.78 0.26 -7.06
N ILE A 173 -8.02 1.37 -6.36
CA ILE A 173 -9.28 2.11 -6.40
C ILE A 173 -9.03 3.48 -7.04
N THR A 174 -9.93 3.94 -7.90
CA THR A 174 -9.79 5.22 -8.62
C THR A 174 -11.12 5.98 -8.73
N ASN A 175 -11.06 7.32 -8.75
CA ASN A 175 -12.21 8.17 -9.08
C ASN A 175 -12.42 8.40 -10.58
N PHE A 176 -11.61 7.76 -11.43
CA PHE A 176 -11.72 7.80 -12.88
C PHE A 176 -11.67 6.38 -13.45
N GLU A 177 -12.14 6.20 -14.68
CA GLU A 177 -12.13 4.89 -15.34
C GLU A 177 -10.70 4.40 -15.54
N PHE A 178 -10.40 3.24 -14.95
CA PHE A 178 -9.09 2.63 -15.00
C PHE A 178 -8.95 1.78 -16.26
N ILE A 179 -7.94 2.05 -17.09
CA ILE A 179 -7.70 1.28 -18.32
C ILE A 179 -6.94 0.00 -17.95
N HIS A 180 -7.68 -0.99 -17.45
CA HIS A 180 -7.15 -2.32 -17.16
C HIS A 180 -8.21 -3.38 -17.50
N LYS A 181 -7.77 -4.54 -18.00
CA LYS A 181 -8.66 -5.62 -18.46
C LYS A 181 -9.64 -6.14 -17.41
N ASN A 182 -9.30 -5.97 -16.12
CA ASN A 182 -10.13 -6.41 -14.99
C ASN A 182 -10.74 -5.21 -14.24
N ALA A 183 -10.71 -4.01 -14.82
CA ALA A 183 -11.31 -2.84 -14.17
C ALA A 183 -12.84 -2.96 -14.22
N LYS A 184 -13.49 -2.68 -13.09
CA LYS A 184 -14.94 -2.66 -12.95
C LYS A 184 -15.37 -1.57 -11.98
N LYS A 185 -16.68 -1.37 -11.80
CA LYS A 185 -17.16 -0.44 -10.77
C LYS A 185 -16.81 -0.99 -9.39
N PHE A 186 -16.40 -0.09 -8.48
CA PHE A 186 -16.00 -0.48 -7.13
C PHE A 186 -17.14 -1.23 -6.42
N ASP A 187 -18.38 -0.78 -6.57
CA ASP A 187 -19.54 -1.43 -5.95
C ASP A 187 -19.76 -2.87 -6.43
N GLU A 188 -19.50 -3.17 -7.72
CA GLU A 188 -19.57 -4.53 -8.26
C GLU A 188 -18.51 -5.44 -7.61
N LEU A 189 -17.28 -4.94 -7.56
CA LEU A 189 -16.15 -5.61 -6.91
C LEU A 189 -16.39 -5.81 -5.40
N TYR A 190 -16.95 -4.81 -4.71
CA TYR A 190 -17.26 -4.90 -3.29
C TYR A 190 -18.34 -5.96 -3.01
N ILE A 191 -19.38 -6.03 -3.83
CA ILE A 191 -20.43 -7.05 -3.70
C ILE A 191 -19.82 -8.44 -3.89
N GLU A 192 -18.99 -8.65 -4.92
CA GLU A 192 -18.23 -9.89 -5.09
C GLU A 192 -17.43 -10.22 -3.82
N TYR A 193 -16.72 -9.22 -3.25
CA TYR A 193 -15.91 -9.37 -2.04
C TYR A 193 -16.68 -9.56 -0.73
N VAL A 194 -17.95 -9.17 -0.62
CA VAL A 194 -18.74 -9.41 0.61
C VAL A 194 -19.56 -10.69 0.46
N SER A 195 -20.13 -10.92 -0.72
CA SER A 195 -20.93 -12.10 -1.03
C SER A 195 -20.12 -13.39 -1.06
N GLU A 196 -18.91 -13.35 -1.61
CA GLU A 196 -18.03 -14.52 -1.59
C GLU A 196 -17.75 -14.93 -0.14
N TYR A 197 -17.62 -13.98 0.79
CA TYR A 197 -17.06 -14.17 2.14
C TYR A 197 -18.06 -14.22 3.30
N ASP A 198 -19.36 -14.32 3.03
CA ASP A 198 -20.43 -14.39 4.03
C ASP A 198 -20.35 -13.29 5.11
N LEU A 199 -19.90 -12.08 4.73
CA LEU A 199 -19.70 -10.95 5.64
C LEU A 199 -20.99 -10.14 5.92
N TYR A 200 -22.16 -10.80 5.90
CA TYR A 200 -23.48 -10.17 6.12
C TYR A 200 -23.86 -10.09 7.60
#